data_AF-A0AA40C3N5-F1
#
_entry.id   AF-A0AA40C3N5-F1
#
_cell.length_a   1.000
_cell.length_b   1.000
_cell.length_c   1.000
_cell.angle_alpha   90.00
_cell.angle_beta   90.00
_cell.angle_gamma   90.00
#
_symmetry.space_group_name_H-M   'P 1'
#
loop_
_entity.id
_entity.type
_entity.pdbx_description
1 polymer ?
#
loop_
_entity_poly.entity_id
_entity_poly.type
_entity_poly.pdbx_seq_one_letter_code
_entity_poly.pdbx_strand_id
1 'polypeptide(L)'
;MSFFYLSTSTWRVLGLSVAASYTGLGLFEVVFPRRAALEFFALPSVPAATAGVRQEDEERSEAVRFMVPLLGVRDLSIAAALWTFAYQGKWREVGTVILAGTILCAADCWVVWRRVGPRLGAQFTGGAVGWTVIGAVLSWS
;
A
#
# COMPACT_ATOMS: atom_id res chain seq x y z
N MET A 1 26.89 9.34 -12.71
CA MET A 1 27.20 9.46 -11.27
C MET A 1 26.72 8.18 -10.59
N SER A 2 27.66 7.29 -10.26
CA SER A 2 27.39 5.95 -9.72
C SER A 2 27.16 6.04 -8.20
N PHE A 3 25.93 6.31 -7.76
CA PHE A 3 25.68 6.64 -6.36
C PHE A 3 25.47 5.44 -5.41
N PHE A 4 25.40 4.18 -5.89
CA PHE A 4 25.35 3.00 -5.01
C PHE A 4 25.98 1.77 -5.68
N TYR A 5 26.65 0.92 -4.89
CA TYR A 5 27.39 -0.30 -5.29
C TYR A 5 26.53 -1.42 -5.94
N LEU A 6 25.28 -1.16 -6.30
CA LEU A 6 24.35 -2.12 -6.89
C LEU A 6 24.20 -1.88 -8.40
N SER A 7 24.15 -2.96 -9.18
CA SER A 7 23.90 -2.91 -10.62
C SER A 7 22.53 -2.29 -10.93
N THR A 8 22.41 -1.59 -12.07
CA THR A 8 21.14 -1.05 -12.59
C THR A 8 20.06 -2.12 -12.69
N SER A 9 20.42 -3.37 -13.03
CA SER A 9 19.46 -4.48 -13.08
C SER A 9 18.84 -4.78 -11.71
N THR A 10 19.62 -4.67 -10.63
CA THR A 10 19.13 -4.89 -9.26
C THR A 10 18.06 -3.86 -8.90
N TRP A 11 18.28 -2.58 -9.21
CA TRP A 11 17.30 -1.53 -8.94
C TRP A 11 15.99 -1.72 -9.72
N ARG A 12 16.07 -2.23 -10.96
CA ARG A 12 14.88 -2.56 -11.76
C ARG A 12 14.08 -3.70 -11.13
N VAL A 13 14.75 -4.75 -10.64
CA VAL A 13 14.10 -5.85 -9.92
C VAL A 13 13.46 -5.34 -8.63
N LEU A 14 14.14 -4.46 -7.89
CA LEU A 14 13.58 -3.81 -6.71
C LEU A 14 12.33 -2.99 -7.06
N GLY A 15 12.35 -2.20 -8.14
CA GLY A 15 11.16 -1.49 -8.62
C GLY A 15 9.99 -2.42 -8.96
N LEU A 16 10.25 -3.55 -9.62
CA LEU A 16 9.24 -4.58 -9.89
C LEU A 16 8.70 -5.23 -8.61
N SER A 17 9.54 -5.39 -7.58
CA SER A 17 9.08 -5.90 -6.28
C SER A 17 8.09 -4.94 -5.61
N VAL A 18 8.25 -3.63 -5.79
CA VAL A 18 7.28 -2.62 -5.34
C VAL A 18 5.94 -2.80 -6.06
N ALA A 19 5.96 -2.97 -7.39
CA ALA A 19 4.74 -3.23 -8.17
C ALA A 19 4.03 -4.53 -7.74
N ALA A 20 4.79 -5.60 -7.49
CA ALA A 20 4.26 -6.86 -6.97
C ALA A 20 3.64 -6.69 -5.57
N SER A 21 4.25 -5.86 -4.72
CA SER A 21 3.75 -5.58 -3.36
C SER A 21 2.41 -4.83 -3.41
N TYR A 22 2.30 -3.77 -4.22
CA TYR A 22 1.03 -3.07 -4.45
C TYR A 22 -0.04 -3.99 -5.05
N THR A 23 0.35 -4.92 -5.93
CA THR A 23 -0.58 -5.92 -6.48
C THR A 23 -1.13 -6.83 -5.38
N GLY A 24 -0.25 -7.34 -4.51
CA GLY A 24 -0.64 -8.22 -3.41
C GLY A 24 -1.53 -7.53 -2.39
N LEU A 25 -1.15 -6.31 -1.96
CA LEU A 25 -1.93 -5.49 -1.04
C LEU A 25 -3.30 -5.16 -1.64
N GLY A 26 -3.33 -4.64 -2.86
CA GLY A 26 -4.57 -4.26 -3.52
C GLY A 26 -5.52 -5.43 -3.74
N LEU A 27 -5.00 -6.60 -4.15
CA LEU A 27 -5.81 -7.80 -4.30
C LEU A 27 -6.35 -8.29 -2.95
N PHE A 28 -5.54 -8.25 -1.89
CA PHE A 28 -5.97 -8.65 -0.55
C PHE A 28 -7.10 -7.75 -0.02
N GLU A 29 -7.00 -6.44 -0.22
CA GLU A 29 -8.01 -5.46 0.18
C GLU A 29 -9.32 -5.60 -0.61
N VAL A 30 -9.26 -5.91 -1.91
CA VAL A 30 -10.44 -6.14 -2.75
C VAL A 30 -11.11 -7.47 -2.44
N VAL A 31 -10.35 -8.56 -2.31
CA VAL A 31 -10.90 -9.92 -2.15
C VAL A 31 -11.32 -10.20 -0.70
N PHE A 32 -10.58 -9.67 0.28
CA PHE A 32 -10.82 -9.93 1.70
C PHE A 32 -10.93 -8.63 2.52
N PRO A 33 -11.85 -7.70 2.19
CA PRO A 33 -11.90 -6.36 2.79
C PRO A 33 -12.10 -6.38 4.31
N ARG A 34 -12.85 -7.35 4.84
CA ARG A 34 -13.04 -7.50 6.29
C ARG A 34 -11.76 -7.90 7.02
N ARG A 35 -10.94 -8.76 6.42
CA ARG A 35 -9.66 -9.18 7.02
C ARG A 35 -8.65 -8.05 6.92
N ALA A 36 -8.57 -7.37 5.78
CA ALA A 36 -7.73 -6.19 5.63
C ALA A 36 -8.10 -5.06 6.62
N ALA A 37 -9.39 -4.82 6.85
CA ALA A 37 -9.87 -3.86 7.85
C ALA A 37 -9.41 -4.20 9.27
N LEU A 38 -9.47 -5.48 9.63
CA LEU A 38 -9.02 -5.97 10.93
C LEU A 38 -7.49 -5.88 11.07
N GLU A 39 -6.76 -6.36 10.09
CA GLU A 39 -5.29 -6.49 10.18
C GLU A 39 -4.57 -5.15 10.03
N PHE A 40 -5.01 -4.28 9.13
CA PHE A 40 -4.35 -3.00 8.86
C PHE A 40 -4.91 -1.83 9.65
N PHE A 41 -6.19 -1.88 10.03
CA PHE A 41 -6.88 -0.75 10.67
C PHE A 41 -7.46 -1.06 12.06
N ALA A 42 -7.31 -2.30 12.55
CA ALA A 42 -7.91 -2.77 13.81
C ALA A 42 -9.42 -2.48 13.91
N LEU A 43 -10.12 -2.47 12.76
CA LEU A 43 -11.56 -2.23 12.72
C LEU A 43 -12.29 -3.54 13.04
N PRO A 44 -13.08 -3.61 14.13
CA PRO A 44 -13.73 -4.85 14.52
C PRO A 44 -14.69 -5.33 13.43
N SER A 45 -14.62 -6.62 13.11
CA SER A 45 -15.62 -7.30 12.30
C SER A 45 -16.83 -7.57 13.21
N VAL A 46 -17.86 -6.74 13.10
CA VAL A 46 -19.10 -6.93 13.87
C VAL A 46 -19.69 -8.30 13.48
N PRO A 47 -19.82 -9.26 14.42
CA PRO A 47 -20.66 -10.43 14.18
C PRO A 47 -22.11 -9.93 14.13
N ALA A 48 -22.84 -10.31 13.09
CA ALA A 48 -24.28 -10.08 13.07
C ALA A 48 -24.90 -10.74 14.31
N ALA A 49 -25.68 -9.96 15.07
CA ALA A 49 -26.44 -10.36 16.26
C ALA A 49 -25.73 -10.25 17.63
N THR A 50 -25.60 -9.01 18.12
CA THR A 50 -25.90 -8.72 19.53
C THR A 50 -26.87 -7.55 19.58
N ALA A 51 -28.10 -7.83 19.97
CA ALA A 51 -29.19 -6.86 20.03
C ALA A 51 -28.89 -5.79 21.10
N GLY A 52 -28.35 -4.65 20.68
CA GLY A 52 -28.11 -3.51 21.57
C GLY A 52 -27.21 -2.38 21.06
N VAL A 53 -26.38 -2.60 20.03
CA VAL A 53 -25.34 -1.64 19.58
C VAL A 53 -25.55 -1.19 18.11
N ARG A 54 -26.80 -1.03 17.69
CA ARG A 54 -27.21 -1.48 16.35
C ARG A 54 -27.06 -0.52 15.17
N GLN A 55 -26.68 0.75 15.33
CA GLN A 55 -26.65 1.70 14.20
C GLN A 55 -25.23 2.17 13.82
N GLU A 56 -24.42 2.63 14.80
CA GLU A 56 -23.05 3.09 14.53
C GLU A 56 -22.12 1.95 14.07
N ASP A 57 -22.33 0.73 14.58
CA ASP A 57 -21.56 -0.46 14.20
C ASP A 57 -21.94 -0.97 12.79
N GLU A 58 -23.20 -0.78 12.39
CA GLU A 58 -23.71 -1.17 11.07
C GLU A 58 -23.19 -0.19 10.01
N GLU A 59 -23.25 1.12 10.26
CA GLU A 59 -22.63 2.17 9.42
C GLU A 59 -21.11 2.00 9.31
N ARG A 60 -20.41 1.67 10.41
CA ARG A 60 -18.97 1.40 10.38
C ARG A 60 -18.65 0.14 9.57
N SER A 61 -19.47 -0.91 9.67
CA SER A 61 -19.30 -2.13 8.86
C SER A 61 -19.57 -1.88 7.37
N GLU A 62 -20.49 -0.99 7.02
CA GLU A 62 -20.73 -0.59 5.63
C GLU A 62 -19.61 0.29 5.09
N ALA A 63 -19.14 1.26 5.87
CA ALA A 63 -17.99 2.09 5.51
C ALA A 63 -16.74 1.23 5.25
N VAL A 64 -16.49 0.19 6.05
CA VAL A 64 -15.41 -0.78 5.81
C VAL A 64 -15.59 -1.52 4.49
N ARG A 65 -16.82 -1.95 4.17
CA ARG A 65 -17.12 -2.67 2.92
C ARG A 65 -16.89 -1.83 1.67
N PHE A 66 -17.04 -0.51 1.75
CA PHE A 66 -16.81 0.38 0.60
C PHE A 66 -15.40 0.95 0.58
N MET A 67 -14.86 1.42 1.72
CA MET A 67 -13.57 2.10 1.75
C MET A 67 -12.39 1.16 1.55
N VAL A 68 -12.43 -0.07 2.08
CA VAL A 68 -11.29 -0.99 1.96
C VAL A 68 -11.08 -1.49 0.53
N PRO A 69 -12.11 -1.90 -0.24
CA PRO A 69 -11.92 -2.20 -1.65
C PRO A 69 -11.48 -0.99 -2.48
N LEU A 70 -11.89 0.23 -2.11
CA LEU A 70 -11.43 1.44 -2.80
C LEU A 70 -9.92 1.68 -2.61
N LEU A 71 -9.40 1.45 -1.39
CA LEU A 71 -7.96 1.42 -1.15
C LEU A 71 -7.28 0.34 -2.01
N GLY A 72 -7.92 -0.82 -2.12
CA GLY A 72 -7.36 -1.91 -2.93
C GLY A 72 -7.30 -1.59 -4.42
N VAL A 73 -8.34 -0.95 -4.96
CA VAL A 73 -8.35 -0.48 -6.37
C VAL A 73 -7.30 0.60 -6.61
N ARG A 74 -7.08 1.50 -5.64
CA ARG A 74 -5.98 2.48 -5.68
C ARG A 74 -4.64 1.77 -5.81
N ASP A 75 -4.37 0.79 -4.97
CA ASP A 75 -3.11 0.04 -5.00
C ASP A 75 -2.93 -0.74 -6.30
N LEU A 76 -4.00 -1.36 -6.81
CA LEU A 76 -4.00 -2.01 -8.12
C LEU A 76 -3.75 -1.03 -9.27
N SER A 77 -4.25 0.20 -9.17
CA SER A 77 -4.01 1.24 -10.19
C SER A 77 -2.54 1.68 -10.22
N ILE A 78 -1.91 1.81 -9.05
CA ILE A 78 -0.47 2.10 -8.92
C ILE A 78 0.33 0.92 -9.48
N ALA A 79 -0.02 -0.32 -9.10
CA ALA A 79 0.63 -1.52 -9.61
C ALA A 79 0.54 -1.62 -11.14
N ALA A 80 -0.63 -1.35 -11.72
CA ALA A 80 -0.83 -1.37 -13.17
C ALA A 80 0.03 -0.31 -13.88
N ALA A 81 0.11 0.90 -13.32
CA ALA A 81 0.97 1.95 -13.85
C ALA A 81 2.46 1.54 -13.80
N LEU A 82 2.92 1.00 -12.67
CA LEU A 82 4.29 0.51 -12.49
C LEU A 82 4.62 -0.61 -13.48
N TRP A 83 3.75 -1.60 -13.63
CA TRP A 83 3.92 -2.70 -14.60
C TRP A 83 3.98 -2.19 -16.03
N THR A 84 3.11 -1.25 -16.39
CA THR A 84 3.06 -0.67 -17.73
C THR A 84 4.35 0.07 -18.07
N PHE A 85 4.83 0.94 -17.17
CA PHE A 85 6.09 1.67 -17.40
C PHE A 85 7.30 0.74 -17.38
N ALA A 86 7.35 -0.24 -16.48
CA ALA A 86 8.42 -1.22 -16.44
C ALA A 86 8.47 -2.05 -17.72
N TYR A 87 7.32 -2.48 -18.25
CA TYR A 87 7.23 -3.21 -19.52
C TYR A 87 7.72 -2.37 -20.71
N GLN A 88 7.45 -1.06 -20.70
CA GLN A 88 7.97 -0.12 -21.70
C GLN A 88 9.46 0.24 -21.50
N GLY A 89 10.12 -0.26 -20.47
CA GLY A 89 11.50 0.10 -20.12
C GLY A 89 11.66 1.54 -19.58
N LYS A 90 10.55 2.19 -19.20
CA LYS A 90 10.46 3.56 -18.70
C LYS A 90 10.73 3.63 -17.20
N TRP A 91 11.96 3.34 -16.80
CA TRP A 91 12.35 3.15 -15.39
C TRP A 91 12.33 4.45 -14.56
N ARG A 92 12.48 5.61 -15.20
CA ARG A 92 12.38 6.92 -14.53
C ARG A 92 10.95 7.21 -14.10
N GLU A 93 9.99 6.87 -14.96
CA GLU A 93 8.56 7.00 -14.72
C GLU A 93 8.12 6.01 -13.65
N VAL A 94 8.64 4.77 -13.65
CA VAL A 94 8.46 3.82 -12.53
C VAL A 94 8.92 4.46 -11.22
N GLY A 95 10.12 5.04 -11.16
CA GLY A 95 10.60 5.72 -9.98
C GLY A 95 9.69 6.85 -9.51
N THR A 96 9.20 7.66 -10.46
CA THR A 96 8.28 8.78 -10.20
C THR A 96 6.96 8.31 -9.60
N VAL A 97 6.38 7.23 -10.14
CA VAL A 97 5.14 6.65 -9.63
C VAL A 97 5.34 6.07 -8.23
N ILE A 98 6.48 5.41 -7.96
CA ILE A 98 6.80 4.91 -6.62
C ILE A 98 6.86 6.07 -5.63
N LEU A 99 7.56 7.16 -5.97
CA LEU A 99 7.67 8.35 -5.12
C LEU A 99 6.32 9.02 -4.85
N ALA A 100 5.46 9.11 -5.87
CA ALA A 100 4.09 9.60 -5.70
C ALA A 100 3.27 8.69 -4.77
N GLY A 101 3.40 7.36 -4.95
CA GLY A 101 2.77 6.36 -4.08
C GLY A 101 3.24 6.43 -2.63
N THR A 102 4.48 6.88 -2.37
CA THR A 102 4.96 7.01 -0.99
C THR A 102 4.19 8.04 -0.18
N ILE A 103 3.59 9.06 -0.83
CA ILE A 103 2.73 10.04 -0.14
C ILE A 103 1.51 9.33 0.44
N LEU A 104 0.92 8.40 -0.31
CA LEU A 104 -0.20 7.57 0.15
C LEU A 104 0.26 6.64 1.27
N CYS A 105 1.43 6.01 1.12
CA CYS A 105 2.00 5.16 2.18
C CYS A 105 2.21 5.94 3.49
N ALA A 106 2.65 7.19 3.43
CA ALA A 106 2.81 8.02 4.62
C ALA A 106 1.48 8.30 5.32
N ALA A 107 0.41 8.55 4.56
CA ALA A 107 -0.94 8.69 5.10
C ALA A 107 -1.44 7.38 5.74
N ASP A 108 -1.23 6.25 5.07
CA ASP A 108 -1.63 4.92 5.57
C ASP A 108 -0.85 4.58 6.86
N CYS A 109 0.48 4.80 6.89
CA CYS A 109 1.32 4.62 8.07
C CYS A 109 0.83 5.47 9.25
N TRP A 110 0.44 6.72 9.01
CA TRP A 110 -0.09 7.60 10.04
C TRP A 110 -1.40 7.07 10.63
N VAL A 111 -2.31 6.60 9.78
CA VAL A 111 -3.57 5.99 10.23
C VAL A 111 -3.32 4.72 11.03
N VAL A 112 -2.47 3.81 10.53
CA VAL A 112 -2.11 2.56 11.20
C VAL A 112 -1.45 2.83 12.55
N TRP A 113 -0.51 3.80 12.61
CA TRP A 113 0.14 4.20 13.84
C TRP A 113 -0.86 4.69 14.89
N ARG A 114 -1.84 5.51 14.47
CA ARG A 114 -2.88 6.06 15.35
C ARG A 114 -3.90 5.02 15.82
N ARG A 115 -4.21 4.01 14.99
CA ARG A 115 -5.31 3.05 15.23
C ARG A 115 -4.85 1.71 15.79
N VAL A 116 -3.77 1.15 15.26
CA VAL A 116 -3.30 -0.21 15.60
C VAL A 116 -2.13 -0.17 16.58
N GLY A 117 -1.29 0.87 16.47
CA GLY A 117 -0.20 1.14 17.41
C GLY A 117 1.20 1.16 16.78
N PRO A 118 2.23 1.45 17.59
CA PRO A 118 3.56 1.82 17.10
C PRO A 118 4.32 0.67 16.45
N ARG A 119 4.04 -0.60 16.81
CA ARG A 119 4.75 -1.76 16.23
C ARG A 119 4.42 -1.96 14.75
N LEU A 120 3.14 -2.03 14.41
CA LEU A 120 2.69 -2.16 13.02
C LEU A 120 2.97 -0.88 12.22
N GLY A 121 2.72 0.29 12.80
CA GLY A 121 3.06 1.57 12.17
C GLY A 121 4.55 1.70 11.82
N ALA A 122 5.45 1.20 12.68
CA ALA A 122 6.89 1.19 12.39
C ALA A 122 7.27 0.23 11.25
N GLN A 123 6.61 -0.93 11.14
CA GLN A 123 6.86 -1.87 10.04
C GLN A 123 6.47 -1.28 8.68
N PHE A 124 5.28 -0.67 8.59
CA PHE A 124 4.83 0.02 7.37
C PHE A 124 5.74 1.20 7.02
N THR A 125 6.15 1.99 8.03
CA THR A 125 7.11 3.08 7.83
C THR A 125 8.44 2.58 7.28
N GLY A 126 8.96 1.46 7.80
CA GLY A 126 10.19 0.85 7.30
C GLY A 126 10.08 0.43 5.82
N GLY A 127 8.96 -0.18 5.44
CA GLY A 127 8.66 -0.50 4.04
C GLY A 127 8.59 0.75 3.15
N ALA A 128 7.88 1.79 3.60
CA ALA A 128 7.72 3.05 2.88
C ALA A 128 9.06 3.78 2.65
N VAL A 129 9.96 3.78 3.64
CA VAL A 129 11.31 4.32 3.50
C VAL A 129 12.09 3.53 2.45
N GLY A 130 12.02 2.19 2.48
CA GLY A 130 12.64 1.34 1.47
C GLY A 130 12.14 1.64 0.05
N TRP A 131 10.83 1.76 -0.13
CA TRP A 131 10.22 2.12 -1.42
C TRP A 131 10.63 3.53 -1.87
N THR A 132 10.74 4.49 -0.95
CA THR A 132 11.22 5.84 -1.26
C THR A 132 12.63 5.82 -1.85
N VAL A 133 13.54 5.06 -1.23
CA VAL A 133 14.91 4.93 -1.72
C VAL A 133 14.93 4.29 -3.11
N ILE A 134 14.14 3.24 -3.35
CA ILE A 134 14.03 2.60 -4.66
C ILE A 134 13.50 3.60 -5.70
N GLY A 135 12.42 4.32 -5.39
CA GLY A 135 11.80 5.29 -6.29
C GLY A 135 12.74 6.46 -6.62
N ALA A 136 13.44 6.96 -5.60
CA ALA A 136 14.49 7.97 -5.76
C ALA A 136 15.55 7.50 -6.76
N VAL A 137 16.19 6.36 -6.49
CA VAL A 137 17.29 5.86 -7.34
C VAL A 137 16.83 5.63 -8.78
N LEU A 138 15.63 5.05 -8.98
CA LEU A 138 15.08 4.82 -10.32
C LEU A 138 14.75 6.12 -11.08
N SER A 139 14.31 7.16 -10.38
CA SER A 139 13.97 8.45 -10.99
C SER A 139 15.21 9.20 -11.50
N TRP A 140 16.36 9.00 -10.84
CA TRP A 140 17.62 9.64 -11.20
C TRP A 140 18.54 8.79 -12.09
N SER A 141 18.25 7.48 -12.27
CA SER A 141 18.95 6.60 -13.22
C SER A 141 18.58 6.86 -14.67
#